data_AF-A0A948QA95-F1
#
_entry.id   AF-A0A948QA95-F1
#
_cell.length_a   1.000
_cell.length_b   1.000
_cell.length_c   1.000
_cell.angle_alpha   90.00
_cell.angle_beta   90.00
_cell.angle_gamma   90.00
#
_symmetry.space_group_name_H-M   'P 1'
#
loop_
_entity.id
_entity.type
_entity.pdbx_description
1 polymer ?
#
loop_
_entity_poly.entity_id
_entity_poly.type
_entity_poly.pdbx_seq_one_letter_code
_entity_poly.pdbx_strand_id
1 'polypeptide(L)' 'MDFCKGADLLIHDAEYTEEEYSTKKAWGHSTTSQALDLASKAKVKSLGLFHHNQDRTDIEVDKMLDFCKDDIKAKS' A
#
# COMPACT_ATOMS: atom_id res chain seq x y z
N MET A 1 3.64 8.89 14.45
CA MET A 1 3.86 7.58 13.78
C MET A 1 4.70 6.71 14.69
N ASP A 2 4.18 6.36 15.86
CA ASP A 2 4.98 5.63 16.86
C ASP A 2 4.72 4.12 16.82
N PHE A 3 3.55 3.71 16.31
CA PHE A 3 3.13 2.32 16.30
C PHE A 3 3.99 1.39 15.42
N CYS A 4 4.32 1.80 14.19
CA CYS A 4 5.08 0.98 13.24
C CYS A 4 6.51 1.48 12.98
N LYS A 5 7.01 2.41 13.80
CA LYS A 5 8.31 3.05 13.57
C LYS A 5 9.45 2.05 13.65
N GLY A 6 10.25 1.96 12.59
CA GLY A 6 11.44 1.09 12.53
C GLY A 6 11.14 -0.41 12.52
N ALA A 7 9.89 -0.81 12.25
CA ALA A 7 9.53 -2.22 12.16
C ALA A 7 10.29 -2.90 11.01
N ASP A 8 10.65 -4.17 11.19
CA ASP A 8 11.25 -4.96 10.11
C ASP A 8 10.23 -5.30 9.02
N LEU A 9 8.99 -5.60 9.41
CA LEU A 9 7.88 -5.90 8.51
C LEU A 9 6.61 -5.20 8.99
N LEU A 10 5.95 -4.47 8.09
CA LEU A 10 4.59 -3.96 8.28
C LEU A 10 3.65 -4.70 7.33
N ILE A 11 2.56 -5.26 7.85
CA ILE A 11 1.48 -5.83 7.03
C ILE A 11 0.31 -4.84 7.06
N HIS A 12 -0.13 -4.35 5.90
CA HIS A 12 -1.12 -3.29 5.80
C HIS A 12 -2.14 -3.55 4.68
N ASP A 13 -3.39 -3.15 4.90
CA ASP A 13 -4.43 -3.28 3.89
C ASP A 13 -4.14 -2.32 2.72
N ALA A 14 -4.51 -2.74 1.51
CA ALA A 14 -4.32 -1.94 0.30
C ALA A 14 -5.45 -2.23 -0.69
N GLU A 15 -6.68 -2.10 -0.21
CA GLU A 15 -7.85 -2.52 -0.96
C GLU A 15 -8.10 -1.64 -2.19
N TYR A 16 -7.72 -0.37 -2.19
CA TYR A 16 -8.09 0.55 -3.25
C TYR A 16 -6.92 1.03 -4.11
N THR A 17 -7.16 1.23 -5.41
CA THR A 17 -6.33 2.12 -6.21
C THR A 17 -6.66 3.58 -5.90
N GLU A 18 -5.79 4.51 -6.29
CA GLU A 18 -6.05 5.96 -6.14
C GLU A 18 -7.33 6.40 -6.85
N GLU A 19 -7.62 5.81 -8.01
CA GLU A 19 -8.82 6.09 -8.79
C GLU A 19 -10.10 5.65 -8.04
N GLU A 20 -10.07 4.47 -7.42
CA GLU A 20 -11.19 3.94 -6.64
C GLU A 20 -11.40 4.69 -5.32
N TYR A 21 -10.32 5.14 -4.70
CA TYR A 21 -10.36 5.81 -3.40
C TYR A 21 -11.14 7.12 -3.43
N SER A 22 -11.14 7.81 -4.58
CA SER A 22 -11.89 9.05 -4.80
C SER A 22 -13.40 8.89 -4.53
N THR A 23 -13.95 7.69 -4.75
CA THR A 23 -15.38 7.40 -4.59
C THR A 23 -15.71 6.53 -3.37
N LYS A 24 -14.72 5.84 -2.79
CA LYS A 24 -14.92 4.85 -1.70
C LYS A 24 -14.34 5.27 -0.33
N LYS A 25 -13.91 6.52 -0.18
CA LYS A 25 -13.20 7.04 1.01
C LYS A 25 -13.87 6.77 2.37
N ALA A 26 -15.20 6.60 2.40
CA ALA A 26 -15.97 6.39 3.62
C ALA A 26 -16.00 4.93 4.12
N TRP A 27 -15.45 3.96 3.38
CA TRP A 27 -15.59 2.54 3.70
C TRP A 27 -14.48 2.00 4.60
N GLY A 28 -13.44 2.81 4.88
CA GLY A 28 -12.44 2.48 5.90
C GLY A 28 -11.24 1.66 5.43
N HIS A 29 -11.05 1.48 4.12
CA HIS A 29 -9.87 0.82 3.57
C HIS A 29 -8.86 1.81 2.96
N SER A 30 -7.62 1.37 2.86
CA SER A 30 -6.48 2.17 2.43
C SER A 30 -6.13 1.94 0.96
N THR A 31 -5.47 2.92 0.35
CA THR A 31 -4.81 2.72 -0.94
C THR A 31 -3.42 2.11 -0.77
N THR A 32 -2.92 1.49 -1.83
CA THR A 32 -1.54 1.01 -1.87
C THR A 32 -0.52 2.14 -1.64
N SER A 33 -0.81 3.35 -2.15
CA SER A 33 0.04 4.54 -1.95
C SER A 33 0.05 4.98 -0.48
N GLN A 34 -1.10 4.97 0.19
CA GLN A 34 -1.21 5.31 1.61
C GLN A 34 -0.42 4.34 2.49
N ALA A 35 -0.53 3.03 2.22
CA ALA A 35 0.24 2.01 2.93
C ALA A 35 1.76 2.21 2.71
N LEU A 36 2.16 2.50 1.47
CA LEU A 36 3.56 2.75 1.10
C LEU A 36 4.12 4.02 1.76
N ASP A 37 3.38 5.12 1.73
CA ASP A 37 3.77 6.40 2.34
C ASP A 37 3.93 6.26 3.86
N LEU A 38 3.01 5.54 4.52
CA LEU A 38 3.11 5.23 5.95
C LEU A 38 4.38 4.42 6.26
N ALA A 39 4.64 3.35 5.51
CA ALA A 39 5.81 2.49 5.71
C ALA A 39 7.13 3.27 5.51
N SER A 40 7.18 4.10 4.46
CA SER A 40 8.33 4.95 4.15
C SER A 40 8.62 5.96 5.26
N LYS A 41 7.60 6.72 5.69
CA LYS A 41 7.73 7.71 6.77
C LYS A 41 8.06 7.08 8.12
N ALA A 42 7.56 5.87 8.39
CA ALA A 42 7.86 5.10 9.59
C ALA A 42 9.23 4.39 9.55
N LYS A 43 9.95 4.44 8.42
CA LYS A 43 11.23 3.75 8.21
C LYS A 43 11.14 2.22 8.41
N VAL A 44 10.06 1.64 7.91
CA VAL A 44 9.87 0.17 7.91
C VAL A 44 10.81 -0.45 6.87
N LYS A 45 11.42 -1.62 7.18
CA LYS A 45 12.33 -2.28 6.24
C LYS A 45 11.61 -3.02 5.11
N SER A 46 10.44 -3.57 5.35
CA SER A 46 9.64 -4.29 4.36
C SER A 46 8.13 -4.08 4.58
N LEU A 47 7.39 -3.91 3.49
CA LEU A 47 5.93 -3.74 3.49
C LEU A 47 5.27 -4.94 2.80
N GLY A 48 4.36 -5.60 3.52
CA GLY A 48 3.47 -6.62 2.97
C GLY A 48 2.07 -6.05 2.79
N LEU A 49 1.56 -6.06 1.56
CA LEU A 49 0.22 -5.60 1.24
C LEU A 49 -0.74 -6.79 1.33
N PHE A 50 -1.86 -6.62 2.05
CA PHE A 50 -2.90 -7.64 2.17
C PHE A 50 -4.28 -7.05 1.87
N HIS A 51 -5.31 -7.93 1.80
CA HIS A 51 -6.71 -7.52 1.61
C HIS A 51 -6.94 -6.71 0.33
N HIS A 52 -6.40 -7.19 -0.80
CA HIS A 52 -6.80 -6.66 -2.10
C HIS A 52 -8.26 -7.04 -2.39
N ASN A 53 -8.95 -6.23 -3.20
CA ASN A 53 -10.32 -6.52 -3.63
C ASN A 53 -10.37 -7.90 -4.31
N GLN A 54 -11.27 -8.77 -3.83
CA GLN A 54 -11.46 -10.16 -4.29
C GLN A 54 -11.76 -10.28 -5.79
N ASP A 55 -12.27 -9.21 -6.41
CA ASP A 55 -12.59 -9.19 -7.84
C ASP A 55 -11.37 -8.86 -8.71
N ARG A 56 -10.20 -8.56 -8.12
CA ARG A 56 -8.96 -8.31 -8.87
C ARG A 56 -8.35 -9.59 -9.38
N THR A 57 -7.88 -9.51 -10.62
CA THR A 57 -7.04 -10.53 -11.24
C THR A 57 -5.61 -10.47 -10.73
N ASP A 58 -4.87 -11.58 -10.82
CA ASP A 58 -3.45 -11.64 -10.48
C ASP A 58 -2.62 -10.55 -11.19
N ILE A 59 -2.94 -10.26 -12.45
CA ILE A 59 -2.28 -9.22 -13.25
C ILE A 59 -2.48 -7.83 -12.65
N GLU A 60 -3.68 -7.55 -12.12
CA GLU A 60 -3.97 -6.27 -11.49
C GLU A 60 -3.26 -6.13 -10.14
N VAL A 61 -3.17 -7.23 -9.38
CA VAL A 61 -2.39 -7.28 -8.14
C VAL A 61 -0.90 -7.04 -8.42
N ASP A 62 -0.35 -7.66 -9.47
CA ASP A 62 1.04 -7.45 -9.89
C ASP A 62 1.29 -5.99 -10.28
N LYS A 63 0.37 -5.35 -11.00
CA LYS A 63 0.47 -3.91 -11.34
C LYS A 63 0.49 -3.02 -10.10
N MET A 64 -0.27 -3.35 -9.06
CA MET A 64 -0.24 -2.61 -7.79
C MET A 64 1.13 -2.75 -7.10
N LEU A 65 1.73 -3.95 -7.14
CA LEU A 65 3.08 -4.17 -6.61
C LEU A 65 4.13 -3.40 -7.41
N ASP A 66 4.04 -3.40 -8.73
CA ASP A 66 4.98 -2.71 -9.60
C ASP A 66 4.90 -1.19 -9.42
N PHE A 67 3.69 -0.64 -9.25
CA PHE A 67 3.52 0.76 -8.85
C PHE A 67 4.30 1.11 -7.58
N CYS A 68 4.20 0.28 -6.53
CA CYS A 68 4.93 0.53 -5.29
C CYS A 68 6.45 0.43 -5.48
N LYS A 69 6.93 -0.55 -6.24
CA LYS A 69 8.36 -0.71 -6.51
C LYS A 69 8.92 0.50 -7.27
N ASP A 70 8.17 1.00 -8.24
CA ASP A 70 8.60 2.14 -9.05
C ASP A 70 8.59 3.45 -8.26
N ASP A 71 7.60 3.66 -7.38
CA ASP A 71 7.59 4.79 -6.43
C ASP A 71 8.80 4.76 -5.47
N ILE A 72 9.16 3.58 -4.95
CA ILE A 72 10.35 3.41 -4.10
C ILE A 72 11.63 3.75 -4.87
N LYS A 73 11.76 3.25 -6.12
CA LYS A 73 12.93 3.55 -6.97
C LYS A 73 13.04 5.03 -7.30
N ALA A 74 11.92 5.71 -7.56
CA ALA A 74 11.92 7.15 -7.86
C ALA A 74 12.31 8.03 -6.66
N LYS A 75 12.21 7.50 -5.43
CA LYS A 75 12.54 8.18 -4.18
C LYS A 75 13.91 7.80 -3.60
N SER A 76 14.62 6.86 -4.23
CA SER A 76 15.97 6.40 -3.86
C SER A 76 17.05 7.20 -4.60
#